data_AF-A0A7S0H8J1-F1
#
_entry.id   AF-A0A7S0H8J1-F1
#
_cell.length_a   1.000
_cell.length_b   1.000
_cell.length_c   1.000
_cell.angle_alpha   90.00
_cell.angle_beta   90.00
_cell.angle_gamma   90.00
#
_symmetry.space_group_name_H-M   'P 1'
#
loop_
_entity.id
_entity.type
_entity.pdbx_description
1 polymer ?
#
loop_
_entity_poly.entity_id
_entity_poly.type
_entity_poly.pdbx_seq_one_letter_code
_entity_poly.pdbx_strand_id
1 'polypeptide(L)'
;ADVEQVNEFIHWIDHSLISMFVPIVEVSALRGWGINNLMEQTLGVHQKRRCPIPSRQAMATAQDIIDGIWRRQRGEQKISTKTKKGTTAGPKITAKGGLRVVHAVYFEGTPFASPAINLRLATKSTEPLSPLQLKVFEARFREKFNLDGTPVTIRVLT
;
A
#
# COMPACT_ATOMS: atom_id res chain seq x y z
N ALA A 1 5.60 -15.87 17.78
CA ALA A 1 4.89 -14.59 17.95
C ALA A 1 3.58 -14.92 18.64
N ASP A 2 3.26 -14.18 19.69
CA ASP A 2 2.16 -14.47 20.60
C ASP A 2 0.83 -14.54 19.83
N VAL A 3 0.07 -15.62 20.01
CA VAL A 3 -1.15 -15.91 19.23
C VAL A 3 -2.21 -14.84 19.48
N GLU A 4 -2.19 -14.21 20.66
CA GLU A 4 -3.07 -13.10 21.02
C GLU A 4 -2.77 -11.82 20.23
N GLN A 5 -1.50 -11.50 19.96
CA GLN A 5 -1.14 -10.36 19.10
C GLN A 5 -1.51 -10.58 17.63
N VAL A 6 -1.48 -11.84 17.18
CA VAL A 6 -1.93 -12.21 15.84
C VAL A 6 -3.46 -12.05 15.73
N ASN A 7 -4.21 -12.45 16.75
CA ASN A 7 -5.66 -12.29 16.78
C ASN A 7 -6.12 -10.82 16.92
N GLU A 8 -5.44 -10.00 17.71
CA GLU A 8 -5.72 -8.56 17.80
C GLU A 8 -5.42 -7.83 16.49
N PHE A 9 -4.40 -8.27 15.75
CA PHE A 9 -4.06 -7.73 14.43
C PHE A 9 -5.02 -8.21 13.32
N ILE A 10 -5.45 -9.47 13.36
CA ILE A 10 -6.45 -10.03 12.43
C ILE A 10 -7.79 -9.30 12.60
N HIS A 11 -8.20 -9.00 13.84
CA HIS A 11 -9.40 -8.20 14.09
C HIS A 11 -9.34 -6.76 13.53
N TRP A 12 -8.14 -6.21 13.29
CA TRP A 12 -7.99 -4.91 12.61
C TRP A 12 -8.05 -5.02 11.07
N ILE A 13 -7.75 -6.20 10.52
CA ILE A 13 -7.89 -6.50 9.08
C ILE A 13 -9.33 -6.89 8.72
N ASP A 14 -10.13 -7.31 9.71
CA ASP A 14 -11.33 -8.13 9.53
C ASP A 14 -12.61 -7.43 9.03
N HIS A 15 -12.65 -6.11 8.81
CA HIS A 15 -13.84 -5.49 8.19
C HIS A 15 -13.57 -4.49 7.07
N SER A 16 -12.31 -4.19 6.74
CA SER A 16 -11.99 -3.19 5.71
C SER A 16 -11.00 -3.62 4.62
N LEU A 17 -10.36 -4.80 4.69
CA LEU A 17 -9.25 -5.16 3.79
C LEU A 17 -9.43 -6.42 2.94
N ILE A 18 -10.36 -7.31 3.26
CA ILE A 18 -10.58 -8.56 2.49
C ILE A 18 -11.75 -8.45 1.49
N SER A 19 -12.51 -7.35 1.49
CA SER A 19 -13.67 -7.16 0.61
C SER A 19 -13.67 -5.79 -0.06
N MET A 20 -14.12 -5.72 -1.32
CA MET A 20 -14.64 -4.53 -2.04
C MET A 20 -13.73 -3.63 -2.91
N PHE A 21 -12.60 -4.08 -3.48
CA PHE A 21 -11.95 -3.24 -4.51
C PHE A 21 -12.57 -3.38 -5.91
N VAL A 22 -13.34 -4.45 -6.17
CA VAL A 22 -14.05 -4.61 -7.45
C VAL A 22 -15.46 -4.03 -7.29
N PRO A 23 -15.88 -3.08 -8.15
CA PRO A 23 -17.24 -2.54 -8.09
C PRO A 23 -18.26 -3.67 -8.30
N ILE A 24 -19.23 -3.77 -7.40
CA ILE A 24 -20.30 -4.75 -7.48
C ILE A 24 -21.43 -4.14 -8.32
N VAL A 25 -21.87 -4.86 -9.35
CA VAL A 25 -23.00 -4.47 -10.18
C VAL A 25 -24.01 -5.61 -10.22
N GLU A 26 -25.24 -5.33 -9.83
CA GLU A 26 -26.34 -6.29 -9.96
C GLU A 26 -26.83 -6.31 -11.41
N VAL A 27 -26.96 -7.52 -11.98
CA VAL A 27 -27.36 -7.71 -13.37
C VAL A 27 -28.39 -8.81 -13.51
N SER A 28 -29.30 -8.64 -14.47
CA SER A 28 -30.19 -9.71 -14.95
C SER A 28 -30.05 -9.84 -16.46
N ALA A 29 -29.32 -10.88 -16.89
CA ALA A 29 -29.09 -11.14 -18.32
C ALA A 29 -30.41 -11.36 -19.10
N LEU A 30 -31.38 -12.05 -18.51
CA LEU A 30 -32.67 -12.32 -19.12
C LEU A 30 -33.52 -11.06 -19.33
N ARG A 31 -33.39 -10.08 -18.44
CA ARG A 31 -34.18 -8.84 -18.46
C ARG A 31 -33.41 -7.66 -19.06
N GLY A 32 -32.14 -7.84 -19.43
CA GLY A 32 -31.24 -6.75 -19.84
C GLY A 32 -30.96 -5.72 -18.74
N TRP A 33 -31.34 -5.99 -17.48
CA TRP A 33 -31.20 -5.05 -16.38
C TRP A 33 -29.75 -5.02 -15.87
N GLY A 34 -29.23 -3.82 -15.58
CA GLY A 34 -27.89 -3.62 -15.04
C GLY A 34 -26.75 -3.74 -16.06
N ILE A 35 -27.02 -4.10 -17.32
CA ILE A 35 -25.98 -4.28 -18.35
C ILE A 35 -25.24 -2.98 -18.68
N ASN A 36 -25.96 -1.85 -18.78
CA ASN A 36 -25.33 -0.55 -19.03
C ASN A 36 -24.40 -0.15 -17.87
N ASN A 37 -24.84 -0.34 -16.62
CA ASN A 37 -24.03 -0.06 -15.43
C ASN A 37 -22.78 -0.95 -15.41
N LEU A 38 -22.89 -2.23 -15.80
CA LEU A 38 -21.75 -3.13 -15.90
C LEU A 38 -20.75 -2.65 -16.96
N MET A 39 -21.23 -2.19 -18.11
CA MET A 39 -20.40 -1.66 -19.19
C MET A 39 -19.69 -0.37 -18.77
N GLU A 40 -20.39 0.56 -18.13
CA GLU A 40 -19.81 1.80 -17.61
C GLU A 40 -18.73 1.53 -16.57
N GLN A 41 -18.96 0.61 -15.63
CA GLN A 41 -17.97 0.21 -14.63
C GLN A 41 -16.74 -0.43 -15.30
N THR A 42 -16.95 -1.29 -16.29
CA THR A 42 -15.86 -1.93 -17.04
C THR A 42 -15.00 -0.89 -17.78
N LEU A 43 -15.63 0.08 -18.44
CA LEU A 43 -14.93 1.19 -19.10
C LEU A 43 -14.18 2.06 -18.10
N GLY A 44 -14.79 2.35 -16.95
CA GLY A 44 -14.17 3.13 -15.87
C GLY A 44 -12.90 2.46 -15.32
N VAL A 45 -12.95 1.16 -15.04
CA VAL A 45 -11.77 0.40 -14.58
C VAL A 45 -10.68 0.40 -15.66
N HIS A 46 -11.03 0.19 -16.93
CA HIS A 46 -10.08 0.22 -18.03
C HIS A 46 -9.41 1.60 -18.19
N GLN A 47 -10.17 2.69 -18.08
CA GLN A 47 -9.62 4.05 -18.15
C GLN A 47 -8.67 4.35 -16.98
N LYS A 48 -9.06 3.99 -15.75
CA LYS A 48 -8.23 4.14 -14.55
C LYS A 48 -6.89 3.42 -14.70
N ARG A 49 -6.91 2.20 -15.23
CA ARG A 49 -5.71 1.41 -15.51
C ARG A 49 -4.74 2.10 -16.46
N ARG A 50 -5.26 2.75 -17.51
CA ARG A 50 -4.44 3.46 -18.51
C ARG A 50 -3.95 4.83 -18.09
N CYS A 51 -4.43 5.35 -16.96
CA CYS A 51 -4.03 6.66 -16.48
C CYS A 51 -2.55 6.61 -16.03
N PRO A 52 -1.64 7.34 -16.70
CA PRO A 52 -0.24 7.30 -16.33
C PRO A 52 -0.05 8.01 -14.98
N ILE A 53 0.60 7.34 -14.03
CA ILE A 53 1.03 7.97 -12.78
C ILE A 53 2.41 8.58 -13.01
N PRO A 54 2.57 9.92 -12.89
CA PRO A 54 3.87 10.55 -13.05
C PRO A 54 4.88 10.03 -12.02
N SER A 55 6.10 9.71 -12.45
CA SER A 55 7.15 9.15 -11.57
C SER A 55 7.38 10.01 -10.33
N ARG A 56 7.31 11.35 -10.45
CA ARG A 56 7.42 12.28 -9.32
C ARG A 56 6.33 12.05 -8.25
N GLN A 57 5.09 11.82 -8.68
CA GLN A 57 3.97 11.55 -7.77
C GLN A 57 4.07 10.14 -7.18
N ALA A 58 4.49 9.16 -7.98
CA ALA A 58 4.75 7.81 -7.49
C ALA A 58 5.86 7.80 -6.42
N MET A 59 6.95 8.54 -6.63
CA MET A 59 8.03 8.67 -5.67
C MET A 59 7.60 9.34 -4.37
N ALA A 60 6.88 10.46 -4.46
CA ALA A 60 6.36 11.15 -3.29
C ALA A 60 5.45 10.22 -2.47
N THR A 61 4.51 9.55 -3.14
CA THR A 61 3.58 8.61 -2.49
C THR A 61 4.32 7.44 -1.85
N ALA A 62 5.30 6.85 -2.55
CA ALA A 62 6.10 5.76 -2.01
C ALA A 62 6.91 6.19 -0.78
N GLN A 63 7.49 7.39 -0.80
CA GLN A 63 8.24 7.91 0.34
C GLN A 63 7.33 8.19 1.55
N ASP A 64 6.15 8.77 1.32
CA ASP A 64 5.15 9.02 2.36
C ASP A 64 4.72 7.71 3.06
N ILE A 65 4.57 6.63 2.29
CA ILE A 65 4.22 5.31 2.82
C ILE A 65 5.35 4.77 3.72
N ILE A 66 6.60 4.86 3.27
CA ILE A 66 7.76 4.42 4.07
C ILE A 66 7.87 5.22 5.36
N ASP A 67 7.75 6.54 5.28
CA ASP A 67 7.78 7.42 6.44
C ASP A 67 6.67 7.07 7.43
N GLY A 68 5.47 6.76 6.92
CA GLY A 68 4.33 6.30 7.72
C GLY A 68 4.60 4.98 8.45
N ILE A 69 5.15 3.97 7.76
CA ILE A 69 5.52 2.67 8.33
C ILE A 69 6.57 2.84 9.43
N TRP A 70 7.64 3.61 9.15
CA TRP A 70 8.74 3.83 10.09
C TRP A 70 8.36 4.66 11.32
N ARG A 71 7.45 5.63 11.19
CA ARG A 71 6.92 6.39 12.33
C ARG A 71 6.17 5.49 13.30
N ARG A 72 5.37 4.54 12.79
CA ARG A 72 4.59 3.60 13.60
C ARG A 72 5.48 2.61 14.34
N GLN A 73 6.47 2.03 13.66
CA GLN A 73 7.45 1.13 14.30
C GLN A 73 8.22 1.82 15.45
N ARG A 74 8.60 3.09 15.28
CA ARG A 74 9.27 3.86 16.35
C ARG A 74 8.31 4.29 17.47
N GLY A 75 7.03 4.50 17.16
CA GLY A 75 5.98 4.76 18.16
C GLY A 75 5.72 3.54 19.04
N GLU A 76 5.65 2.35 18.45
CA GLU A 76 5.48 1.08 19.14
C GLU A 76 6.70 0.69 19.99
N GLN A 77 7.93 0.90 19.50
CA GLN A 77 9.15 0.68 20.29
C GLN A 77 9.23 1.55 21.56
N LYS A 78 8.67 2.77 21.53
CA LYS A 78 8.61 3.64 22.71
C LYS A 78 7.62 3.15 23.78
N ILE A 79 6.64 2.33 23.41
CA ILE A 79 5.63 1.80 24.35
C ILE A 79 6.15 0.52 25.01
N SER A 80 6.90 -0.31 24.27
CA SER A 80 7.51 -1.54 24.81
C SER A 80 8.64 -1.30 25.83
N THR A 81 9.24 -0.10 25.83
CA THR A 81 10.37 0.24 26.73
C THR A 81 9.96 1.20 27.85
N LYS A 82 8.86 0.91 28.55
CA LYS A 82 8.57 1.52 29.86
C LYS A 82 8.68 0.50 30.99
N THR A 83 9.89 0.04 31.27
CA THR A 83 10.29 -0.28 32.66
C THR A 83 11.79 -0.03 32.86
N LYS A 84 12.16 1.20 33.25
CA LYS A 84 13.01 1.48 34.42
C LYS A 84 13.26 3.00 34.54
N LYS A 85 13.07 3.48 35.78
CA LYS A 85 13.24 4.85 36.28
C LYS A 85 14.65 5.39 36.01
N GLY A 86 14.75 6.72 35.81
CA GLY A 86 15.95 7.49 36.15
C GLY A 86 16.55 8.34 35.02
N THR A 87 16.18 9.62 35.02
CA THR A 87 17.01 10.82 34.78
C THR A 87 17.85 11.04 33.49
N THR A 88 17.78 12.32 33.07
CA THR A 88 18.78 13.17 32.41
C THR A 88 18.99 13.14 30.89
N ALA A 89 19.00 14.37 30.33
CA ALA A 89 19.35 14.81 28.98
C ALA A 89 18.56 14.16 27.82
N GLY A 90 17.59 14.93 27.30
CA GLY A 90 16.86 14.58 26.08
C GLY A 90 17.83 14.26 24.93
N PRO A 91 17.88 13.02 24.42
CA PRO A 91 18.68 12.72 23.26
C PRO A 91 17.99 13.36 22.06
N LYS A 92 18.70 14.19 21.30
CA LYS A 92 18.35 14.50 19.90
C LYS A 92 18.35 13.15 19.16
N ILE A 93 17.17 12.54 19.03
CA ILE A 93 16.94 11.40 18.13
C ILE A 93 17.10 11.94 16.71
N THR A 94 18.33 12.12 16.24
CA THR A 94 18.58 12.37 14.82
C THR A 94 18.24 11.08 14.08
N ALA A 95 17.06 11.08 13.46
CA ALA A 95 16.55 10.02 12.60
C ALA A 95 17.44 9.85 11.34
N LYS A 96 18.68 9.35 11.49
CA LYS A 96 19.65 9.23 10.40
C LYS A 96 19.67 7.84 9.71
N GLY A 97 18.60 7.05 9.84
CA GLY A 97 18.56 5.68 9.33
C GLY A 97 17.21 5.26 8.72
N GLY A 98 16.43 6.18 8.17
CA GLY A 98 15.18 5.82 7.48
C GLY A 98 15.47 5.17 6.13
N LEU A 99 14.75 4.10 5.80
CA LEU A 99 14.67 3.56 4.44
C LEU A 99 14.21 4.68 3.49
N ARG A 100 14.87 4.85 2.35
CA ARG A 100 14.55 5.92 1.39
C ARG A 100 14.19 5.31 0.04
N VAL A 101 13.14 5.84 -0.59
CA VAL A 101 12.82 5.51 -1.99
C VAL A 101 13.78 6.28 -2.90
N VAL A 102 14.56 5.55 -3.68
CA VAL A 102 15.45 6.12 -4.70
C VAL A 102 14.69 6.36 -5.99
N HIS A 103 13.77 5.44 -6.32
CA HIS A 103 13.03 5.48 -7.56
C HIS A 103 11.68 4.80 -7.41
N ALA A 104 10.64 5.34 -8.04
CA ALA A 104 9.34 4.73 -8.15
C ALA A 104 8.76 5.06 -9.53
N VAL A 105 8.46 4.03 -10.33
CA VAL A 105 7.91 4.19 -11.67
C VAL A 105 6.69 3.32 -11.84
N TYR A 106 5.63 3.91 -12.35
CA TYR A 106 4.42 3.21 -12.74
C TYR A 106 4.60 2.55 -14.09
N PHE A 107 4.18 1.30 -14.16
CA PHE A 107 4.08 0.50 -15.36
C PHE A 107 2.60 0.14 -15.54
N GLU A 108 2.01 0.59 -16.64
CA GLU A 108 0.59 0.40 -16.97
C GLU A 108 0.17 -1.08 -17.05
N GLY A 109 1.15 -1.97 -17.26
CA GLY A 109 0.91 -3.38 -17.52
C GLY A 109 0.79 -3.65 -19.02
N THR A 110 0.55 -4.91 -19.38
CA THR A 110 0.17 -5.32 -20.74
C THR A 110 -1.25 -5.86 -20.70
N PRO A 111 -1.96 -6.11 -21.81
CA PRO A 111 -3.31 -6.69 -21.76
C PRO A 111 -3.43 -7.92 -20.86
N PHE A 112 -2.34 -8.69 -20.68
CA PHE A 112 -2.25 -9.90 -19.87
C PHE A 112 -1.58 -9.71 -18.49
N ALA A 113 -1.01 -8.54 -18.20
CA ALA A 113 -0.29 -8.28 -16.95
C ALA A 113 -0.85 -7.03 -16.24
N SER A 114 -1.19 -7.19 -14.97
CA SER A 114 -1.63 -6.10 -14.11
C SER A 114 -0.62 -4.93 -14.06
N PRO A 115 -1.08 -3.69 -13.87
CA PRO A 115 -0.19 -2.57 -13.66
C PRO A 115 0.71 -2.82 -12.43
N ALA A 116 1.93 -2.33 -12.52
CA ALA A 116 2.93 -2.50 -11.49
C ALA A 116 3.61 -1.19 -11.14
N ILE A 117 4.04 -1.06 -9.89
CA ILE A 117 4.91 0.04 -9.46
C ILE A 117 6.27 -0.56 -9.12
N ASN A 118 7.26 -0.20 -9.92
CA ASN A 118 8.64 -0.61 -9.72
C ASN A 118 9.28 0.36 -8.72
N LEU A 119 9.59 -0.14 -7.53
CA LEU A 119 10.22 0.60 -6.44
C LEU A 119 11.70 0.21 -6.34
N ARG A 120 12.58 1.20 -6.26
CA ARG A 120 13.99 1.02 -5.88
C ARG A 120 14.24 1.72 -4.56
N LEU A 121 14.83 0.99 -3.61
CA LEU A 121 15.13 1.48 -2.27
C LEU A 121 16.63 1.79 -2.13
N ALA A 122 16.97 2.77 -1.30
CA ALA A 122 18.36 3.10 -0.99
C ALA A 122 18.96 1.96 -0.16
N THR A 123 20.03 1.38 -0.68
CA THR A 123 20.69 0.10 -0.33
C THR A 123 21.34 -0.01 1.05
N LYS A 124 20.76 0.59 2.10
CA LYS A 124 21.19 0.30 3.49
C LYS A 124 20.35 -0.77 4.19
N SER A 125 19.25 -1.20 3.58
CA SER A 125 18.41 -2.29 4.07
C SER A 125 18.58 -3.50 3.16
N THR A 126 19.25 -4.54 3.66
CA THR A 126 19.33 -5.86 3.02
C THR A 126 18.04 -6.65 3.17
N GLU A 127 17.13 -6.21 4.05
CA GLU A 127 15.86 -6.87 4.26
C GLU A 127 14.84 -6.45 3.20
N PRO A 128 14.26 -7.41 2.46
CA PRO A 128 13.16 -7.13 1.56
C PRO A 128 11.95 -6.64 2.35
N LEU A 129 11.12 -5.81 1.72
CA LEU A 129 9.84 -5.40 2.32
C LEU A 129 9.01 -6.64 2.64
N SER A 130 8.41 -6.67 3.83
CA SER A 130 7.54 -7.79 4.21
C SER A 130 6.28 -7.83 3.31
N PRO A 131 5.65 -9.00 3.11
CA PRO A 131 4.42 -9.11 2.32
C PRO A 131 3.32 -8.16 2.79
N LEU A 132 3.22 -7.93 4.10
CA LEU A 132 2.29 -6.99 4.71
C LEU A 132 2.60 -5.54 4.33
N GLN A 133 3.88 -5.14 4.35
CA GLN A 133 4.28 -3.80 3.91
C GLN A 133 3.93 -3.60 2.43
N LEU A 134 4.20 -4.60 1.58
CA LEU A 134 3.80 -4.55 0.17
C LEU A 134 2.28 -4.36 0.01
N LYS A 135 1.45 -5.05 0.80
CA LYS A 135 -0.01 -4.84 0.81
C LYS A 135 -0.42 -3.42 1.21
N VAL A 136 0.29 -2.81 2.16
CA VAL A 136 0.08 -1.40 2.52
C VAL A 136 0.41 -0.48 1.34
N PHE A 137 1.51 -0.74 0.62
CA PHE A 137 1.81 0.00 -0.60
C PHE A 137 0.70 -0.15 -1.65
N GLU A 138 0.27 -1.38 -1.94
CA GLU A 138 -0.81 -1.65 -2.90
C GLU A 138 -2.10 -0.91 -2.53
N ALA A 139 -2.49 -0.92 -1.26
CA ALA A 139 -3.69 -0.21 -0.79
C ALA A 139 -3.56 1.31 -0.94
N ARG A 140 -2.44 1.89 -0.50
CA ARG A 140 -2.21 3.35 -0.53
C ARG A 140 -2.07 3.90 -1.93
N PHE A 141 -1.41 3.17 -2.82
CA PHE A 141 -1.34 3.56 -4.23
C PHE A 141 -2.72 3.49 -4.90
N ARG A 142 -3.53 2.47 -4.61
CA ARG A 142 -4.90 2.41 -5.13
C ARG A 142 -5.75 3.57 -4.65
N GLU A 143 -5.74 3.85 -3.34
CA GLU A 143 -6.46 4.97 -2.73
C GLU A 143 -6.02 6.31 -3.33
N LYS A 144 -4.72 6.57 -3.40
CA LYS A 144 -4.18 7.86 -3.85
C LYS A 144 -4.48 8.17 -5.32
N PHE A 145 -4.49 7.15 -6.18
CA PHE A 145 -4.66 7.29 -7.62
C PHE A 145 -6.03 6.80 -8.13
N ASN A 146 -6.97 6.53 -7.22
CA ASN A 146 -8.32 6.06 -7.55
C ASN A 146 -8.31 4.84 -8.49
N LEU A 147 -7.46 3.86 -8.19
CA LEU A 147 -7.30 2.64 -9.00
C LEU A 147 -8.23 1.50 -8.54
N ASP A 148 -9.40 1.85 -8.03
CA ASP A 148 -10.42 0.85 -7.67
C ASP A 148 -10.78 0.00 -8.90
N GLY A 149 -10.95 -1.29 -8.67
CA GLY A 149 -11.15 -2.33 -9.67
C GLY A 149 -9.88 -2.78 -10.38
N THR A 150 -8.74 -2.10 -10.16
CA THR A 150 -7.47 -2.41 -10.81
C THR A 150 -6.48 -3.02 -9.82
N PRO A 151 -6.08 -4.29 -9.99
CA PRO A 151 -5.05 -4.88 -9.15
C PRO A 151 -3.70 -4.22 -9.47
N VAL A 152 -3.10 -3.55 -8.48
CA VAL A 152 -1.76 -2.96 -8.60
C VAL A 152 -0.77 -3.86 -7.89
N THR A 153 0.33 -4.21 -8.55
CA THR A 153 1.41 -5.00 -7.96
C THR A 153 2.62 -4.13 -7.64
N ILE A 154 3.20 -4.30 -6.47
CA ILE A 154 4.45 -3.61 -6.11
C ILE A 154 5.63 -4.53 -6.41
N ARG A 155 6.59 -4.05 -7.21
CA ARG A 155 7.82 -4.79 -7.54
C ARG A 155 9.00 -4.04 -6.97
N VAL A 156 9.74 -4.68 -6.07
CA VAL A 156 10.97 -4.10 -5.52
C VAL A 156 12.14 -4.52 -6.41
N LEU A 157 12.75 -3.55 -7.09
CA LEU A 157 13.99 -3.73 -7.84
C LEU A 157 15.16 -3.53 -6.87
N THR A 158 15.89 -4.61 -6.60
CA THR A 158 17.15 -4.57 -5.84
C THR A 158 18.27 -3.96 -6.67
#